data_AF-A0A517Y564-F1
#
_entry.id   AF-A0A517Y564-F1
#
_cell.length_a   1.000
_cell.length_b   1.000
_cell.length_c   1.000
_cell.angle_alpha   90.00
_cell.angle_beta   90.00
_cell.angle_gamma   90.00
#
_symmetry.space_group_name_H-M   'P 1'
#
loop_
_entity.id
_entity.type
_entity.pdbx_description
1 polymer ?
#
loop_
_entity_poly.entity_id
_entity_poly.type
_entity_poly.pdbx_seq_one_letter_code
_entity_poly.pdbx_strand_id
1 'polypeptide(L)'
;MAMNSTSNLTNELRDFHSFVGAQLAANRDQLTPEEIVELWRDQHPTDGETAATVAAVQSALADMAAGDTGISLAEHDRQFRAKHGLPPSA
;
A
#
# COMPACT_ATOMS: atom_id res chain seq x y z
N MET A 1 -8.62 8.25 32.00
CA MET A 1 -8.91 7.20 31.00
C MET A 1 -7.63 6.90 30.22
N ALA A 2 -6.85 5.89 30.63
CA ALA A 2 -5.58 5.50 29.97
C ALA A 2 -5.39 3.97 29.93
N MET A 3 -6.45 3.19 30.16
CA MET A 3 -6.40 1.72 30.25
C MET A 3 -6.72 1.00 28.92
N ASN A 4 -6.98 1.73 27.83
CA ASN A 4 -7.37 1.12 26.55
C ASN A 4 -6.21 0.94 25.55
N SER A 5 -5.13 1.71 25.69
CA SER A 5 -4.02 1.72 24.72
C SER A 5 -3.04 0.55 24.92
N THR A 6 -2.77 0.14 26.16
CA THR A 6 -1.82 -0.95 26.46
C THR A 6 -2.35 -2.31 26.05
N SER A 7 -3.66 -2.53 26.21
CA SER A 7 -4.33 -3.76 25.78
C SER A 7 -4.35 -3.91 24.26
N ASN A 8 -4.50 -2.79 23.54
CA ASN A 8 -4.48 -2.76 22.08
C ASN A 8 -3.08 -3.12 21.55
N LEU A 9 -2.04 -2.47 22.08
CA LEU A 9 -0.65 -2.79 21.73
C LEU A 9 -0.27 -4.26 22.04
N THR A 10 -0.73 -4.79 23.17
CA THR A 10 -0.44 -6.19 23.54
C THR A 10 -1.09 -7.19 22.58
N ASN A 11 -2.29 -6.88 22.07
CA ASN A 11 -2.95 -7.70 21.06
C ASN A 11 -2.23 -7.59 19.71
N GLU A 12 -1.89 -6.37 19.28
CA GLU A 12 -1.14 -6.14 18.04
C GLU A 12 0.19 -6.88 18.02
N LEU A 13 0.95 -6.87 19.12
CA LEU A 13 2.19 -7.64 19.24
C LEU A 13 1.97 -9.16 19.17
N ARG A 14 0.86 -9.66 19.73
CA ARG A 14 0.49 -11.08 19.66
C ARG A 14 0.10 -11.48 18.25
N ASP A 15 -0.62 -10.62 17.55
CA ASP A 15 -1.05 -10.85 16.17
C ASP A 15 0.16 -10.82 15.23
N PHE A 16 1.08 -9.86 15.42
CA PHE A 16 2.35 -9.83 14.71
C PHE A 16 3.17 -11.10 14.95
N HIS A 17 3.35 -11.52 16.21
CA HIS A 17 4.06 -12.76 16.53
C HIS A 17 3.43 -13.98 15.83
N SER A 18 2.10 -14.08 15.84
CA SER A 18 1.37 -15.18 15.19
C SER A 18 1.55 -15.15 13.68
N PHE A 19 1.54 -13.96 13.07
CA PHE A 19 1.80 -13.77 11.65
C PHE A 19 3.22 -14.19 11.25
N VAL A 20 4.25 -13.76 11.99
CA VAL A 20 5.63 -14.17 11.73
C VAL A 20 5.76 -15.69 11.80
N GLY A 21 5.16 -16.30 12.82
CA GLY A 21 5.11 -17.77 12.96
C GLY A 21 4.47 -18.46 11.75
N ALA A 22 3.39 -17.90 11.20
CA ALA A 22 2.74 -18.42 10.00
C ALA A 22 3.61 -18.27 8.74
N GLN A 23 4.30 -17.13 8.56
CA GLN A 23 5.21 -16.94 7.42
C GLN A 23 6.38 -17.93 7.45
N LEU A 24 6.97 -18.15 8.63
CA LEU A 24 8.05 -19.12 8.83
C LEU A 24 7.58 -20.56 8.57
N ALA A 25 6.39 -20.93 9.05
CA ALA A 25 5.82 -22.26 8.82
C ALA A 25 5.46 -22.53 7.35
N ALA A 26 5.18 -21.47 6.58
CA ALA A 26 4.86 -21.56 5.15
C ALA A 26 6.12 -21.69 4.24
N ASN A 27 7.31 -21.95 4.81
CA ASN A 27 8.59 -21.94 4.10
C ASN A 27 8.79 -20.64 3.29
N ARG A 28 8.45 -19.49 3.90
CA ARG A 28 8.94 -18.18 3.46
C ARG A 28 10.22 -17.81 4.19
N ASP A 29 11.08 -18.80 4.41
CA ASP A 29 12.43 -18.69 4.98
C ASP A 29 13.39 -17.81 4.15
N GLN A 30 12.93 -17.34 2.99
CA GLN A 30 13.61 -16.38 2.14
C GLN A 30 13.34 -14.92 2.51
N LEU A 31 12.28 -14.62 3.27
CA LEU A 31 11.97 -13.24 3.66
C LEU A 31 12.91 -12.80 4.79
N THR A 32 13.56 -11.68 4.57
CA THR A 32 14.29 -10.95 5.59
C THR A 32 13.35 -10.40 6.67
N PRO A 33 13.84 -10.12 7.88
CA PRO A 33 13.05 -9.47 8.91
C PRO A 33 12.38 -8.18 8.44
N GLU A 34 13.08 -7.37 7.63
CA GLU A 34 12.58 -6.14 7.03
C GLU A 34 11.38 -6.41 6.10
N GLU A 35 11.50 -7.38 5.20
CA GLU A 35 10.42 -7.75 4.28
C GLU A 35 9.19 -8.31 5.02
N ILE A 36 9.38 -9.01 6.14
CA ILE A 36 8.27 -9.50 6.97
C ILE A 36 7.52 -8.32 7.63
N VAL A 37 8.24 -7.29 8.08
CA VAL A 37 7.63 -6.08 8.66
C VAL A 37 6.89 -5.28 7.60
N GLU A 38 7.44 -5.14 6.40
CA GLU A 38 6.76 -4.50 5.27
C GLU A 38 5.49 -5.26 4.90
N LEU A 39 5.59 -6.58 4.74
CA LEU A 39 4.44 -7.43 4.43
C LEU A 39 3.34 -7.37 5.50
N TRP A 40 3.73 -7.25 6.77
CA TRP A 40 2.77 -7.04 7.87
C TRP A 40 2.02 -5.72 7.72
N ARG A 41 2.73 -4.62 7.46
CA ARG A 41 2.13 -3.28 7.28
C ARG A 41 1.16 -3.25 6.09
N ASP A 42 1.54 -3.86 4.97
CA ASP A 42 0.68 -3.93 3.79
C ASP A 42 -0.64 -4.67 4.06
N GLN A 43 -0.60 -5.71 4.91
CA GLN A 43 -1.79 -6.50 5.26
C GLN A 43 -2.59 -5.90 6.43
N HIS A 44 -1.98 -5.02 7.21
CA HIS A 44 -2.58 -4.38 8.38
C HIS A 44 -2.43 -2.85 8.27
N PRO A 45 -3.03 -2.23 7.24
CA PRO A 45 -3.00 -0.78 7.11
C PRO A 45 -3.70 -0.16 8.31
N THR A 46 -3.20 0.98 8.76
CA THR A 46 -3.87 1.76 9.80
C THR A 46 -5.22 2.29 9.29
N ASP A 47 -6.13 2.62 10.22
CA ASP A 47 -7.40 3.25 9.87
C ASP A 47 -7.20 4.55 9.07
N GLY A 48 -6.13 5.29 9.37
CA GLY A 48 -5.75 6.51 8.65
C GLY A 48 -5.31 6.26 7.21
N GLU A 49 -4.47 5.25 6.98
CA GLU A 49 -4.03 4.84 5.63
C GLU A 49 -5.20 4.28 4.81
N THR A 50 -6.08 3.51 5.44
CA THR A 50 -7.30 3.01 4.82
C THR A 50 -8.21 4.15 4.43
N ALA A 51 -8.47 5.11 5.32
CA ALA A 51 -9.30 6.28 5.04
C ALA A 51 -8.72 7.15 3.91
N ALA A 52 -7.39 7.36 3.89
CA ALA A 52 -6.72 8.10 2.82
C ALA A 52 -6.85 7.39 1.47
N THR A 53 -6.69 6.07 1.44
CA THR A 53 -6.86 5.25 0.23
C THR A 53 -8.29 5.34 -0.29
N VAL A 54 -9.29 5.21 0.59
CA VAL A 54 -10.70 5.34 0.23
C VAL A 54 -11.00 6.74 -0.33
N ALA A 55 -10.49 7.80 0.31
CA ALA A 55 -10.67 9.16 -0.16
C ALA A 55 -10.06 9.39 -1.54
N ALA A 56 -8.87 8.84 -1.81
CA ALA A 56 -8.22 8.94 -3.12
C ALA A 56 -9.04 8.25 -4.22
N VAL A 57 -9.57 7.05 -3.94
CA VAL A 57 -10.45 6.33 -4.88
C VAL A 57 -11.74 7.10 -5.13
N GLN A 58 -12.36 7.65 -4.08
CA GLN A 58 -13.57 8.47 -4.21
C GLN A 58 -13.33 9.72 -5.05
N SER A 59 -12.19 10.39 -4.88
CA SER A 59 -11.80 11.53 -5.70
C SER A 59 -11.67 11.13 -7.17
N ALA A 60 -10.95 10.05 -7.47
CA ALA A 60 -10.77 9.58 -8.85
C ALA A 60 -12.12 9.24 -9.51
N LEU A 61 -13.06 8.64 -8.77
CA LEU A 61 -14.41 8.36 -9.26
C LEU A 61 -15.20 9.65 -9.53
N ALA A 62 -15.05 10.67 -8.68
CA ALA A 62 -15.69 11.97 -8.88
C ALA A 62 -15.13 12.69 -10.12
N ASP A 63 -13.82 12.64 -10.33
CA ASP A 63 -13.16 13.20 -11.51
C ASP A 63 -13.65 12.52 -12.79
N MET A 64 -13.75 11.19 -12.78
CA MET A 64 -14.34 10.42 -13.88
C MET A 64 -15.79 10.81 -14.15
N ALA A 65 -16.61 10.97 -13.11
CA ALA A 65 -18.00 11.41 -13.24
C ALA A 65 -18.11 12.85 -13.77
N ALA A 66 -17.12 13.70 -13.51
CA ALA A 66 -17.01 15.06 -14.06
C ALA A 66 -16.50 15.08 -15.51
N GLY A 67 -16.19 13.92 -16.10
CA GLY A 67 -15.75 13.78 -17.49
C GLY A 67 -14.24 13.64 -17.65
N ASP A 68 -13.47 13.45 -16.57
CA ASP A 68 -12.08 13.05 -16.70
C ASP A 68 -12.01 11.64 -17.33
N THR A 69 -11.28 11.54 -18.43
CA THR A 69 -11.05 10.27 -19.16
C THR A 69 -9.57 9.90 -19.17
N GLY A 70 -8.75 10.64 -18.43
CA GLY A 70 -7.31 10.52 -18.40
C GLY A 70 -6.66 10.91 -19.73
N ILE A 71 -5.47 10.36 -19.96
CA ILE A 71 -4.72 10.51 -21.22
C ILE A 71 -4.49 9.14 -21.85
N SER A 72 -4.32 9.12 -23.17
CA SER A 72 -3.95 7.88 -23.86
C SER A 72 -2.59 7.36 -23.38
N LEU A 73 -2.40 6.04 -23.42
CA LEU A 73 -1.12 5.41 -23.08
C LEU A 73 0.05 5.99 -23.91
N ALA A 74 -0.18 6.25 -25.20
CA ALA A 74 0.85 6.83 -26.08
C ALA A 74 1.22 8.26 -25.68
N GLU A 75 0.26 9.07 -25.22
CA GLU A 75 0.52 10.41 -24.70
C GLU A 75 1.27 10.34 -23.36
N HIS A 76 0.86 9.46 -22.46
CA HIS A 76 1.56 9.22 -21.20
C HIS A 76 3.02 8.78 -21.44
N ASP A 77 3.26 7.80 -22.32
CA ASP A 77 4.61 7.31 -22.65
C ASP A 77 5.51 8.44 -23.18
N ARG A 78 4.99 9.27 -24.09
CA ARG A 78 5.72 10.46 -24.58
C ARG A 78 6.09 11.41 -23.45
N GLN A 79 5.13 11.78 -22.60
CA GLN A 79 5.35 12.71 -21.49
C GLN A 79 6.35 12.15 -20.47
N PHE A 80 6.20 10.88 -20.12
CA PHE A 80 7.10 10.18 -19.20
C PHE A 80 8.53 10.14 -19.73
N ARG A 81 8.72 9.74 -20.99
CA ARG A 81 10.05 9.69 -21.62
C ARG A 81 10.70 11.07 -21.72
N ALA A 82 9.94 12.09 -22.12
CA ALA A 82 10.44 13.47 -22.18
C ALA A 82 10.89 13.96 -20.80
N LYS A 83 10.10 13.70 -19.74
CA LYS A 83 10.42 14.06 -18.36
C LYS A 83 11.70 13.39 -17.84
N HIS A 84 11.96 12.16 -18.27
CA HIS A 84 13.09 11.34 -17.80
C HIS A 84 14.28 11.29 -18.77
N GLY A 85 14.25 12.05 -19.87
CA GLY A 85 15.35 12.08 -20.85
C GLY A 85 15.53 10.77 -21.63
N LEU A 86 14.46 9.98 -21.77
CA LEU A 86 14.48 8.70 -22.48
C LEU A 86 14.19 8.92 -23.97
N PRO A 87 14.78 8.10 -24.87
CA PRO A 87 14.50 8.18 -26.31
C PRO A 87 13.02 7.85 -26.59
N PRO A 88 12.43 8.37 -27.68
CA PRO A 88 11.06 8.05 -28.05
C PRO A 88 10.88 6.55 -28.34
N SER A 89 9.67 6.03 -28.08
CA SER A 89 9.34 4.65 -28.46
C SER A 89 9.37 4.50 -29.99
N ALA A 90 9.80 3.34 -30.47
CA ALA A 90 9.82 2.98 -31.90
C ALA A 90 8.41 2.84 -32.48
#